data_AF-A0A1F8E9J3-F1
#
_entry.id   AF-A0A1F8E9J3-F1
#
_cell.length_a   1.000
_cell.length_b   1.000
_cell.length_c   1.000
_cell.angle_alpha   90.00
_cell.angle_beta   90.00
_cell.angle_gamma   90.00
#
_symmetry.space_group_name_H-M   'P 1'
#
loop_
_entity.id
_entity.type
_entity.pdbx_description
1 polymer ?
#
loop_
_entity_poly.entity_id
_entity_poly.type
_entity_poly.pdbx_seq_one_letter_code
_entity_poly.pdbx_strand_id
1 'polypeptide(L)'
;MRITDVSKLRGPLGELNDQLFGENGEERLQEFNLWLKGVTAKLLKHVGDIVLGSIETFDASKKFTKANVKVKFYGFGTNFEKNFGTKVENNVGAETIAVYRLEESARDPEIMTELGPEKRTIKLAQFYGAIEAQGQGQKGLLRVDGYANIAYIEDMNRIVWAVCASWDAGDGWDVDADSVVSPDAWSEGFQVLARKSA
;
A
#
# COMPACT_ATOMS: atom_id res chain seq x y z
N MET A 1 12.11 -43.54 -9.52
CA MET A 1 12.42 -42.15 -9.89
C MET A 1 12.44 -42.06 -11.41
N ARG A 2 11.46 -41.40 -12.04
CA ARG A 2 11.43 -41.24 -13.50
C ARG A 2 12.32 -40.05 -13.84
N ILE A 3 13.49 -40.32 -14.38
CA ILE A 3 14.33 -39.29 -15.00
C ILE A 3 13.74 -39.05 -16.37
N THR A 4 13.08 -37.91 -16.54
CA THR A 4 12.55 -37.49 -17.84
C THR A 4 13.74 -37.13 -18.72
N ASP A 5 13.91 -37.86 -19.82
CA ASP A 5 14.96 -37.61 -20.81
C ASP A 5 14.65 -36.32 -21.58
N VAL A 6 15.26 -35.24 -21.12
CA VAL A 6 15.17 -33.88 -21.69
C VAL A 6 16.10 -33.67 -22.89
N SER A 7 16.88 -34.69 -23.30
CA SER A 7 17.83 -34.57 -24.44
C SER A 7 17.13 -34.24 -25.78
N LYS A 8 15.81 -34.48 -25.86
CA LYS A 8 14.98 -34.14 -27.03
C LYS A 8 14.29 -32.78 -26.95
N LEU A 9 14.38 -32.07 -25.82
CA LEU A 9 13.87 -30.69 -25.66
C LEU A 9 14.92 -29.67 -26.07
N ARG A 10 15.56 -29.89 -27.23
CA ARG A 10 16.52 -28.94 -27.79
C ARG A 10 15.75 -27.74 -28.34
N GLY A 11 15.54 -26.80 -27.43
CA GLY A 11 14.94 -25.49 -27.60
C GLY A 11 15.51 -24.58 -26.50
N PRO A 12 14.79 -23.51 -26.10
CA PRO A 12 15.31 -22.51 -25.17
C PRO A 12 15.84 -23.08 -23.84
N LEU A 13 15.26 -24.18 -23.36
CA LEU A 13 15.69 -24.87 -22.13
C LEU A 13 17.00 -25.67 -22.29
N GLY A 14 17.27 -26.21 -23.47
CA GLY A 14 18.53 -26.89 -23.78
C GLY A 14 19.68 -25.88 -23.92
N GLU A 15 19.43 -24.75 -24.57
CA GLU A 15 20.40 -23.65 -24.67
C GLU A 15 20.68 -23.02 -23.30
N LEU A 16 19.66 -22.86 -22.44
CA LEU A 16 19.84 -22.41 -21.06
C LEU A 16 20.69 -23.40 -20.26
N ASN A 17 20.47 -24.70 -20.42
CA ASN A 17 21.23 -25.74 -19.73
C ASN A 17 22.71 -25.76 -20.18
N ASP A 18 22.97 -25.62 -21.48
CA ASP A 18 24.33 -25.54 -22.02
C ASP A 18 25.06 -24.25 -21.57
N GLN A 19 24.33 -23.14 -21.39
CA GLN A 19 24.89 -21.89 -20.87
C GLN A 19 25.18 -21.92 -19.37
N LEU A 20 24.38 -22.64 -18.57
CA LEU A 20 24.57 -22.72 -17.12
C LEU A 20 25.57 -23.80 -16.69
N PHE A 21 25.79 -24.83 -17.51
CA PHE A 21 26.64 -25.99 -17.17
C PHE A 21 27.78 -26.25 -18.17
N GLY A 22 27.99 -25.38 -19.16
CA GLY A 22 29.16 -25.39 -20.06
C GLY A 22 30.43 -24.83 -19.42
N GLU A 23 31.51 -24.64 -20.19
CA GLU A 23 32.83 -24.19 -19.70
C GLU A 23 32.81 -22.88 -18.91
N ASN A 24 31.81 -22.01 -19.13
CA ASN A 24 31.62 -20.74 -18.41
C ASN A 24 30.42 -20.75 -17.44
N GLY A 25 29.95 -21.93 -17.03
CA GLY A 25 28.73 -22.10 -16.25
C GLY A 25 28.71 -21.38 -14.91
N GLU A 26 29.84 -21.35 -14.19
CA GLU A 26 29.95 -20.64 -12.91
C GLU A 26 29.84 -19.10 -13.07
N GLU A 27 30.46 -18.53 -14.11
CA GLU A 27 30.36 -17.10 -14.41
C GLU A 27 28.93 -16.72 -14.82
N ARG A 28 28.28 -17.54 -15.65
CA ARG A 28 26.88 -17.37 -16.05
C ARG A 28 25.91 -17.49 -14.86
N LEU A 29 26.17 -18.42 -13.94
CA LEU A 29 25.44 -18.53 -12.68
C LEU A 29 25.68 -17.31 -11.77
N GLN A 30 26.88 -16.76 -11.73
CA GLN A 30 27.16 -15.53 -10.99
C GLN A 30 26.48 -14.31 -11.62
N GLU A 31 26.50 -14.15 -12.94
CA GLU A 31 25.76 -13.12 -13.67
C GLU A 31 24.26 -13.26 -13.46
N PHE A 32 23.73 -14.48 -13.52
CA PHE A 32 22.32 -14.77 -13.24
C PHE A 32 21.97 -14.50 -11.77
N ASN A 33 22.84 -14.81 -10.82
CA ASN A 33 22.64 -14.49 -9.41
C ASN A 33 22.75 -12.99 -9.14
N LEU A 34 23.63 -12.26 -9.84
CA LEU A 34 23.71 -10.80 -9.80
C LEU A 34 22.45 -10.17 -10.41
N TRP A 35 21.97 -10.74 -11.51
CA TRP A 35 20.71 -10.36 -12.13
C TRP A 35 19.54 -10.65 -11.20
N LEU A 36 19.43 -11.83 -10.58
CA LEU A 36 18.40 -12.16 -9.58
C LEU A 36 18.49 -11.27 -8.34
N LYS A 37 19.70 -10.94 -7.87
CA LYS A 37 19.91 -9.93 -6.81
C LYS A 37 19.48 -8.53 -7.23
N GLY A 38 19.44 -8.26 -8.54
CA GLY A 38 18.87 -7.05 -9.14
C GLY A 38 17.38 -7.14 -9.48
N VAL A 39 16.82 -8.34 -9.54
CA VAL A 39 15.38 -8.61 -9.67
C VAL A 39 14.82 -8.75 -8.25
N THR A 40 14.71 -7.62 -7.55
CA THR A 40 13.85 -7.58 -6.37
C THR A 40 12.40 -7.78 -6.83
N ALA A 41 11.75 -8.83 -6.35
CA ALA A 41 10.29 -8.91 -6.43
C ALA A 41 9.74 -7.63 -5.81
N LYS A 42 8.91 -6.89 -6.55
CA LYS A 42 8.31 -5.67 -6.02
C LYS A 42 7.33 -6.06 -4.94
N LEU A 43 7.54 -5.54 -3.74
CA LEU A 43 6.63 -5.74 -2.62
C LEU A 43 5.29 -5.01 -2.90
N LEU A 44 5.31 -3.92 -3.68
CA LEU A 44 4.12 -3.17 -4.08
C LEU A 44 3.77 -3.33 -5.56
N LYS A 45 2.57 -3.84 -5.82
CA LYS A 45 1.96 -3.90 -7.15
C LYS A 45 0.93 -2.79 -7.33
N HIS A 46 1.10 -1.94 -8.34
CA HIS A 46 0.12 -0.90 -8.67
C HIS A 46 -1.23 -1.52 -9.09
N VAL A 47 -2.32 -0.99 -8.54
CA VAL A 47 -3.70 -1.46 -8.77
C VAL A 47 -4.53 -0.41 -9.54
N GLY A 48 -4.28 0.87 -9.29
CA GLY A 48 -5.01 1.95 -9.92
C GLY A 48 -4.76 3.30 -9.26
N ASP A 49 -5.47 4.32 -9.70
CA ASP A 49 -5.27 5.70 -9.26
C ASP A 49 -6.59 6.37 -8.91
N ILE A 50 -6.56 7.18 -7.85
CA ILE A 50 -7.67 8.01 -7.38
C ILE A 50 -7.29 9.46 -7.63
N VAL A 51 -8.07 10.17 -8.45
CA VAL A 51 -7.88 11.61 -8.70
C VAL A 51 -8.72 12.39 -7.71
N LEU A 52 -8.07 13.21 -6.88
CA LEU A 52 -8.72 14.00 -5.85
C LEU A 52 -8.59 15.50 -6.17
N GLY A 53 -9.69 16.24 -6.01
CA GLY A 53 -9.70 17.69 -6.14
C GLY A 53 -9.05 18.39 -4.93
N SER A 54 -8.84 19.70 -5.03
CA SER A 54 -8.34 20.51 -3.93
C SER A 54 -9.37 20.66 -2.81
N ILE A 55 -8.90 20.73 -1.56
CA ILE A 55 -9.72 20.90 -0.36
C ILE A 55 -9.23 22.15 0.37
N GLU A 56 -10.08 23.17 0.44
CA GLU A 56 -9.76 24.46 1.08
C GLU A 56 -9.55 24.30 2.59
N THR A 57 -10.48 23.63 3.26
CA THR A 57 -10.37 23.30 4.69
C THR A 57 -10.90 21.91 4.94
N PHE A 58 -10.08 21.09 5.61
CA PHE A 58 -10.44 19.79 6.13
C PHE A 58 -10.34 19.82 7.66
N ASP A 59 -11.40 19.39 8.33
CA ASP A 59 -11.50 19.34 9.79
C ASP A 59 -11.83 17.90 10.19
N ALA A 60 -10.85 17.19 10.76
CA ALA A 60 -10.98 15.77 11.08
C ALA A 60 -12.14 15.51 12.04
N SER A 61 -12.36 16.39 13.03
CA SER A 61 -13.42 16.26 14.03
C SER A 61 -14.82 16.27 13.43
N LYS A 62 -15.00 16.92 12.27
CA LYS A 62 -16.27 16.98 11.54
C LYS A 62 -16.43 15.87 10.51
N LYS A 63 -15.33 15.24 10.11
CA LYS A 63 -15.29 14.27 9.02
C LYS A 63 -15.27 12.84 9.55
N PHE A 64 -14.43 12.56 10.55
CA PHE A 64 -14.37 11.28 11.24
C PHE A 64 -15.33 11.29 12.42
N THR A 65 -16.61 11.10 12.12
CA THR A 65 -17.69 11.03 13.11
C THR A 65 -18.75 10.03 12.66
N LYS A 66 -19.39 9.33 13.61
CA LYS A 66 -20.49 8.40 13.31
C LYS A 66 -21.73 9.09 12.73
N ALA A 67 -21.82 10.42 12.84
CA ALA A 67 -22.88 11.22 12.24
C ALA A 67 -22.61 11.59 10.76
N ASN A 68 -21.50 11.14 10.17
CA ASN A 68 -21.17 11.46 8.79
C ASN A 68 -22.17 10.78 7.83
N VAL A 69 -22.84 11.58 7.00
CA VAL A 69 -23.86 11.09 6.05
C VAL A 69 -23.29 10.55 4.75
N LYS A 70 -22.02 10.87 4.44
CA LYS A 70 -21.36 10.44 3.21
C LYS A 70 -20.55 9.17 3.41
N VAL A 71 -19.98 9.01 4.60
CA VAL A 71 -19.17 7.84 4.99
C VAL A 71 -19.78 7.18 6.20
N LYS A 72 -20.13 5.90 6.07
CA LYS A 72 -20.58 5.08 7.16
C LYS A 72 -19.37 4.65 7.99
N PHE A 73 -19.09 5.36 9.08
CA PHE A 73 -18.07 4.97 10.04
C PHE A 73 -18.65 4.06 11.12
N TYR A 74 -17.96 2.96 11.38
CA TYR A 74 -18.25 2.01 12.46
C TYR A 74 -17.48 2.38 13.74
N GLY A 75 -16.18 2.62 13.62
CA GLY A 75 -15.29 2.83 14.75
C GLY A 75 -14.09 3.72 14.41
N PHE A 76 -13.45 4.18 15.48
CA PHE A 76 -12.20 4.94 15.44
C PHE A 76 -11.31 4.42 16.57
N GLY A 77 -10.08 4.07 16.22
CA GLY A 77 -9.06 3.71 17.19
C GLY A 77 -8.75 4.86 18.14
N THR A 78 -8.49 4.52 19.40
CA THR A 78 -8.04 5.52 20.39
C THR A 78 -6.71 6.18 19.99
N ASN A 79 -5.86 5.47 19.25
CA ASN A 79 -4.64 5.96 18.62
C ASN A 79 -4.95 6.99 17.52
N PHE A 80 -5.93 6.71 16.64
CA PHE A 80 -6.38 7.64 15.61
C PHE A 80 -6.97 8.91 16.23
N GLU A 81 -7.91 8.77 17.16
CA GLU A 81 -8.55 9.91 17.82
C GLU A 81 -7.52 10.81 18.52
N LYS A 82 -6.56 10.21 19.23
CA LYS A 82 -5.49 10.92 19.93
C LYS A 82 -4.61 11.73 18.99
N ASN A 83 -4.21 11.16 17.85
CA ASN A 83 -3.21 11.75 16.97
C ASN A 83 -3.82 12.67 15.89
N PHE A 84 -5.08 12.41 15.50
CA PHE A 84 -5.71 13.05 14.34
C PHE A 84 -7.09 13.66 14.64
N GLY A 85 -7.71 13.39 15.78
CA GLY A 85 -9.10 13.81 16.06
C GLY A 85 -9.34 15.32 16.00
N THR A 86 -8.32 16.14 16.23
CA THR A 86 -8.37 17.61 16.16
C THR A 86 -7.60 18.19 14.97
N LYS A 87 -7.11 17.34 14.06
CA LYS A 87 -6.31 17.78 12.91
C LYS A 87 -7.15 18.63 11.96
N VAL A 88 -6.62 19.80 11.62
CA VAL A 88 -7.16 20.68 10.57
C VAL A 88 -6.09 20.86 9.49
N GLU A 89 -6.46 20.63 8.24
CA GLU A 89 -5.59 20.86 7.08
C GLU A 89 -6.22 21.94 6.19
N ASN A 90 -5.43 22.94 5.81
CA ASN A 90 -5.87 24.03 4.93
C ASN A 90 -5.13 23.98 3.60
N ASN A 91 -5.82 24.39 2.53
CA ASN A 91 -5.27 24.49 1.18
C ASN A 91 -4.60 23.19 0.70
N VAL A 92 -5.25 22.05 0.92
CA VAL A 92 -4.78 20.77 0.41
C VAL A 92 -4.99 20.76 -1.12
N GLY A 93 -3.89 20.68 -1.87
CA GLY A 93 -3.92 20.68 -3.33
C GLY A 93 -4.61 19.45 -3.91
N ALA A 94 -5.07 19.59 -5.15
CA ALA A 94 -5.47 18.44 -5.95
C ALA A 94 -4.29 17.47 -6.11
N GLU A 95 -4.55 16.17 -6.07
CA GLU A 95 -3.50 15.15 -6.08
C GLU A 95 -4.03 13.86 -6.70
N THR A 96 -3.12 13.11 -7.33
CA THR A 96 -3.43 11.74 -7.76
C THR A 96 -2.81 10.76 -6.79
N ILE A 97 -3.64 9.93 -6.16
CA ILE A 97 -3.23 8.91 -5.21
C ILE A 97 -3.14 7.58 -5.93
N ALA A 98 -1.93 7.01 -6.01
CA ALA A 98 -1.72 5.66 -6.48
C ALA A 98 -2.09 4.67 -5.37
N VAL A 99 -2.80 3.61 -5.76
CA VAL A 99 -3.17 2.51 -4.90
C VAL A 99 -2.32 1.30 -5.28
N TYR A 100 -1.59 0.77 -4.30
CA TYR A 100 -0.76 -0.42 -4.44
C TYR A 100 -1.35 -1.56 -3.62
N ARG A 101 -1.08 -2.79 -4.03
CA ARG A 101 -1.33 -4.01 -3.26
C ARG A 101 0.00 -4.59 -2.81
N LEU A 102 0.05 -5.01 -1.55
CA LEU A 102 1.18 -5.77 -1.01
C LEU A 102 1.15 -7.19 -1.60
N GLU A 103 2.23 -7.60 -2.26
CA GLU A 103 2.38 -8.96 -2.82
C GLU A 103 2.98 -9.95 -1.80
N GLU A 104 3.45 -9.46 -0.65
CA GLU A 104 3.84 -10.27 0.50
C GLU A 104 3.64 -9.47 1.81
N SER A 105 3.68 -10.15 2.95
CA SER A 105 3.56 -9.47 4.25
C SER A 105 4.80 -8.62 4.52
N ALA A 106 4.61 -7.38 4.97
CA ALA A 106 5.70 -6.43 5.20
C ALA A 106 5.39 -5.45 6.33
N ARG A 107 6.45 -4.94 6.97
CA ARG A 107 6.37 -3.90 7.98
C ARG A 107 6.43 -2.52 7.36
N ASP A 108 5.96 -1.50 8.09
CA ASP A 108 5.95 -0.12 7.60
C ASP A 108 7.31 0.39 7.08
N PRO A 109 8.47 0.12 7.72
CA PRO A 109 9.75 0.58 7.19
C PRO A 109 10.08 0.00 5.81
N GLU A 110 9.67 -1.23 5.52
CA GLU A 110 9.91 -1.90 4.24
C GLU A 110 9.04 -1.26 3.15
N ILE A 111 7.75 -1.07 3.43
CA ILE A 111 6.79 -0.42 2.53
C ILE A 111 7.20 1.03 2.24
N MET A 112 7.54 1.80 3.27
CA MET A 112 7.98 3.20 3.14
C MET A 112 9.29 3.32 2.37
N THR A 113 10.17 2.32 2.47
CA THR A 113 11.43 2.27 1.71
C THR A 113 11.15 2.06 0.22
N GLU A 114 10.24 1.15 -0.14
CA GLU A 114 9.88 0.90 -1.54
C GLU A 114 9.15 2.10 -2.17
N LEU A 115 8.24 2.76 -1.43
CA LEU A 115 7.56 3.97 -1.91
C LEU A 115 8.53 5.14 -2.14
N GLY A 116 9.59 5.20 -1.33
CA GLY A 116 10.53 6.31 -1.33
C GLY A 116 9.98 7.58 -0.65
N PRO A 117 10.87 8.51 -0.27
CA PRO A 117 10.52 9.66 0.56
C PRO A 117 9.54 10.65 -0.10
N GLU A 118 9.53 10.75 -1.43
CA GLU A 118 8.72 11.73 -2.16
C GLU A 118 7.24 11.36 -2.26
N LYS A 119 6.95 10.05 -2.27
CA LYS A 119 5.61 9.51 -2.53
C LYS A 119 4.90 9.02 -1.28
N ARG A 120 5.68 8.59 -0.27
CA ARG A 120 5.16 7.79 0.85
C ARG A 120 4.07 8.46 1.67
N THR A 121 4.09 9.79 1.83
CA THR A 121 3.13 10.50 2.68
C THR A 121 2.03 11.20 1.89
N ILE A 122 0.79 11.08 2.37
CA ILE A 122 -0.38 11.80 1.84
C ILE A 122 -1.03 12.62 2.97
N LYS A 123 -2.00 13.47 2.63
CA LYS A 123 -2.77 14.26 3.61
C LYS A 123 -3.96 13.48 4.15
N LEU A 124 -4.37 13.77 5.38
CA LEU A 124 -5.53 13.12 5.99
C LEU A 124 -6.81 13.41 5.18
N ALA A 125 -6.92 14.62 4.65
CA ALA A 125 -8.01 15.02 3.76
C ALA A 125 -8.07 14.17 2.48
N GLN A 126 -6.91 13.81 1.92
CA GLN A 126 -6.82 12.96 0.72
C GLN A 126 -7.22 11.51 1.04
N PHE A 127 -6.76 10.99 2.18
CA PHE A 127 -7.17 9.66 2.66
C PHE A 127 -8.69 9.59 2.90
N TYR A 128 -9.26 10.59 3.57
CA TYR A 128 -10.70 10.70 3.72
C TYR A 128 -11.41 10.79 2.36
N GLY A 129 -10.89 11.56 1.39
CA GLY A 129 -11.46 11.65 0.05
C GLY A 129 -11.53 10.30 -0.67
N ALA A 130 -10.50 9.47 -0.53
CA ALA A 130 -10.49 8.10 -1.04
C ALA A 130 -11.58 7.24 -0.37
N ILE A 131 -11.71 7.32 0.96
CA ILE A 131 -12.77 6.62 1.72
C ILE A 131 -14.16 7.13 1.30
N GLU A 132 -14.33 8.45 1.13
CA GLU A 132 -15.62 9.07 0.76
C GLU A 132 -16.15 8.54 -0.58
N ALA A 133 -15.27 8.28 -1.55
CA ALA A 133 -15.64 7.68 -2.83
C ALA A 133 -16.25 6.27 -2.68
N GLN A 134 -15.91 5.57 -1.59
CA GLN A 134 -16.43 4.25 -1.21
C GLN A 134 -17.16 4.26 0.15
N GLY A 135 -17.75 5.41 0.51
CA GLY A 135 -18.19 5.68 1.88
C GLY A 135 -19.25 4.74 2.44
N GLN A 136 -20.00 4.03 1.59
CA GLN A 136 -21.04 3.07 1.99
C GLN A 136 -20.61 1.61 1.76
N GLY A 137 -19.31 1.35 1.59
CA GLY A 137 -18.78 0.01 1.36
C GLY A 137 -19.02 -0.50 -0.06
N GLN A 138 -19.43 0.36 -0.98
CA GLN A 138 -19.54 0.00 -2.39
C GLN A 138 -18.17 -0.36 -2.98
N LYS A 139 -18.19 -1.22 -4.00
CA LYS A 139 -16.99 -1.63 -4.73
C LYS A 139 -16.27 -0.44 -5.36
N GLY A 140 -14.95 -0.43 -5.26
CA GLY A 140 -14.07 0.51 -5.97
C GLY A 140 -12.59 0.09 -5.85
N LEU A 141 -11.69 1.07 -5.79
CA LEU A 141 -10.24 0.84 -5.69
C LEU A 141 -9.77 0.46 -4.28
N LEU A 142 -10.47 0.90 -3.23
CA LEU A 142 -10.19 0.50 -1.85
C LEU A 142 -10.80 -0.88 -1.55
N ARG A 143 -10.14 -1.64 -0.67
CA ARG A 143 -10.67 -2.89 -0.10
C ARG A 143 -11.90 -2.57 0.75
N VAL A 144 -12.95 -3.35 0.55
CA VAL A 144 -14.21 -3.30 1.33
C VAL A 144 -14.59 -4.69 1.87
N ASP A 145 -13.61 -5.58 1.98
CA ASP A 145 -13.76 -6.99 2.38
C ASP A 145 -12.96 -7.30 3.67
N GLY A 146 -12.85 -6.31 4.57
CA GLY A 146 -12.14 -6.44 5.85
C GLY A 146 -10.62 -6.24 5.77
N TYR A 147 -10.03 -6.27 4.57
CA TYR A 147 -8.61 -5.97 4.39
C TYR A 147 -8.35 -4.48 4.57
N ALA A 148 -7.19 -4.12 5.14
CA ALA A 148 -6.88 -2.72 5.40
C ALA A 148 -6.40 -1.97 4.13
N ASN A 149 -6.74 -0.69 4.11
CA ASN A 149 -6.21 0.32 3.21
C ASN A 149 -5.33 1.25 4.05
N ILE A 150 -4.04 1.30 3.76
CA ILE A 150 -3.02 1.95 4.59
C ILE A 150 -2.55 3.22 3.90
N ALA A 151 -2.34 4.28 4.67
CA ALA A 151 -1.71 5.51 4.22
C ALA A 151 -0.74 6.02 5.29
N TYR A 152 0.41 6.56 4.87
CA TYR A 152 1.32 7.22 5.80
C TYR A 152 0.99 8.71 5.88
N ILE A 153 0.68 9.17 7.09
CA ILE A 153 0.15 10.52 7.31
C ILE A 153 0.85 11.17 8.50
N GLU A 154 1.24 12.43 8.33
CA GLU A 154 1.81 13.25 9.39
C GLU A 154 0.72 13.77 10.33
N ASP A 155 0.92 13.62 11.64
CA ASP A 155 0.08 14.26 12.66
C ASP A 155 0.37 15.78 12.79
N MET A 156 -0.09 16.41 13.86
CA MET A 156 0.16 17.83 14.12
C MET A 156 1.59 18.14 14.58
N ASN A 157 2.33 17.13 15.03
CA ASN A 157 3.73 17.21 15.47
C ASN A 157 4.71 16.77 14.37
N ARG A 158 4.21 16.52 13.14
CA ARG A 158 4.97 15.99 11.99
C ARG A 158 5.52 14.58 12.22
N ILE A 159 4.91 13.81 13.13
CA ILE A 159 5.20 12.39 13.30
C ILE A 159 4.38 11.63 12.26
N VAL A 160 5.02 10.71 11.53
CA VAL A 160 4.36 9.87 10.53
C VAL A 160 3.74 8.66 11.21
N TRP A 161 2.48 8.41 10.91
CA TRP A 161 1.70 7.26 11.36
C TRP A 161 1.22 6.42 10.18
N ALA A 162 1.12 5.10 10.37
CA ALA A 162 0.41 4.21 9.46
C ALA A 162 -1.08 4.31 9.80
N VAL A 163 -1.80 5.16 9.06
CA VAL A 163 -3.25 5.30 9.21
C VAL A 163 -3.91 4.27 8.32
N CYS A 164 -4.77 3.44 8.89
CA CYS A 164 -5.44 2.38 8.14
C CYS A 164 -6.95 2.51 8.24
N ALA A 165 -7.64 2.05 7.19
CA ALA A 165 -9.09 1.93 7.16
C ALA A 165 -9.49 0.57 6.63
N SER A 166 -10.34 -0.14 7.37
CA SER A 166 -10.92 -1.42 6.97
C SER A 166 -12.45 -1.33 6.99
N TRP A 167 -13.12 -2.06 6.10
CA TRP A 167 -14.58 -2.12 6.09
C TRP A 167 -15.03 -3.34 6.88
N ASP A 168 -15.72 -3.11 7.99
CA ASP A 168 -16.40 -4.16 8.73
C ASP A 168 -17.73 -4.51 8.02
N ALA A 169 -17.95 -5.81 7.81
CA ALA A 169 -18.90 -6.36 6.85
C ALA A 169 -20.36 -5.98 7.17
N GLY A 170 -20.77 -4.81 6.68
CA GLY A 170 -22.11 -4.27 6.86
C GLY A 170 -22.20 -3.20 7.94
N ASP A 171 -21.18 -3.01 8.76
CA ASP A 171 -21.20 -2.06 9.87
C ASP A 171 -20.58 -0.71 9.52
N GLY A 172 -19.51 -0.69 8.71
CA GLY A 172 -18.90 0.55 8.24
C GLY A 172 -17.39 0.52 8.23
N TRP A 173 -16.79 1.67 7.95
CA TRP A 173 -15.36 1.89 8.02
C TRP A 173 -14.88 1.99 9.47
N ASP A 174 -13.86 1.21 9.81
CA ASP A 174 -13.08 1.33 11.05
C ASP A 174 -11.72 1.94 10.71
N VAL A 175 -11.24 2.89 11.52
CA VAL A 175 -10.04 3.69 11.23
C VAL A 175 -9.11 3.74 12.43
N ASP A 176 -7.86 3.31 12.24
CA ASP A 176 -6.80 3.29 13.24
C ASP A 176 -5.57 4.10 12.78
N ALA A 177 -4.64 4.34 13.71
CA ALA A 177 -3.36 4.99 13.42
C ALA A 177 -2.21 4.36 14.22
N ASP A 178 -1.46 3.48 13.59
CA ASP A 178 -0.36 2.77 14.22
C ASP A 178 0.99 3.46 14.00
N SER A 179 1.89 3.24 14.96
CA SER A 179 3.25 3.77 14.85
C SER A 179 3.99 3.02 13.74
N VAL A 180 4.68 3.74 12.85
CA VAL A 180 5.48 3.13 11.77
C VAL A 180 6.70 2.33 12.25
N VAL A 181 6.99 2.35 13.55
CA VAL A 181 8.02 1.50 14.17
C VAL A 181 7.42 0.28 14.88
N SER A 182 6.11 0.06 14.75
CA SER A 182 5.46 -1.15 15.24
C SER A 182 6.16 -2.39 14.68
N PRO A 183 6.36 -3.45 15.50
CA PRO A 183 6.93 -4.69 15.01
C PRO A 183 5.98 -5.49 14.10
N ASP A 184 4.68 -5.16 14.14
CA ASP A 184 3.64 -5.91 13.45
C ASP A 184 3.69 -5.67 11.94
N ALA A 185 3.56 -6.75 11.17
CA ALA A 185 3.54 -6.69 9.71
C ALA A 185 2.11 -6.63 9.18
N TRP A 186 1.92 -5.87 8.11
CA TRP A 186 0.71 -5.92 7.30
C TRP A 186 0.73 -7.19 6.46
N SER A 187 -0.44 -7.82 6.31
CA SER A 187 -0.54 -9.07 5.54
C SER A 187 -0.55 -8.82 4.04
N GLU A 188 -0.13 -9.84 3.27
CA GLU A 188 -0.33 -9.87 1.83
C GLU A 188 -1.77 -9.49 1.43
N GLY A 189 -1.90 -8.74 0.34
CA GLY A 189 -3.19 -8.32 -0.21
C GLY A 189 -3.77 -7.04 0.41
N PHE A 190 -3.16 -6.51 1.48
CA PHE A 190 -3.48 -5.18 2.00
C PHE A 190 -3.11 -4.12 0.96
N GLN A 191 -3.83 -2.99 0.97
CA GLN A 191 -3.59 -1.90 0.02
C GLN A 191 -2.85 -0.74 0.67
N VAL A 192 -1.98 -0.10 -0.09
CA VAL A 192 -1.20 1.07 0.34
C VAL A 192 -1.47 2.23 -0.60
N LEU A 193 -1.81 3.39 -0.03
CA LEU A 193 -2.08 4.62 -0.73
C LEU A 193 -0.85 5.53 -0.64
N ALA A 194 -0.40 6.01 -1.79
CA ALA A 194 0.74 6.90 -1.89
C ALA A 194 0.54 7.94 -2.98
N ARG A 195 1.32 9.01 -2.97
CA ARG A 195 1.27 10.00 -4.05
C ARG A 195 1.75 9.35 -5.34
N LYS A 196 0.97 9.48 -6.40
CA LYS A 196 1.45 9.21 -7.75
C LYS A 196 2.26 10.45 -8.14
N SER A 197 3.58 10.41 -8.08
CA SER A 197 4.43 11.54 -8.49
C SER A 197 3.90 12.19 -9.76
N ALA A 198 3.82 13.52 -9.77
CA ALA A 198 3.44 14.33 -10.92
C ALA A 198 4.40 14.12 -12.10
#